data_AF-A0A5Y3VBV0-F1
#
_entry.id   AF-A0A5Y3VBV0-F1
#
_cell.length_a   1.000
_cell.length_b   1.000
_cell.length_c   1.000
_cell.angle_alpha   90.00
_cell.angle_beta   90.00
_cell.angle_gamma   90.00
#
_symmetry.space_group_name_H-M   'P 1'
#
loop_
_entity.id
_entity.type
_entity.pdbx_description
1 polymer ?
#
loop_
_entity_poly.entity_id
_entity_poly.type
_entity_poly.pdbx_seq_one_letter_code
_entity_poly.pdbx_strand_id
1 'polypeptide(L)'
;MNMFESFITYIKDSKNIKPIIISLLTILPLTALCTYVIIDNIIIKEKVSRINELTYDKNYLTNQLATLQARLEKQVNNEESRLEKRSTAIKALYDGVIAENNIKFRELNNKRDELAFQLAKCNSSEELELYKINKESVIQLKQELISVQKNINNLYLVHSQLSSEYGYSLKECEKRGESFHSNICEHSSSSKAKLDSLVEQIKSQEQRRQFIHNEILLLQGEKKQ
;
A
#
# COMPACT_ATOMS: atom_id res chain seq x y z
N MET A 1 -102.41 -71.24 46.49
CA MET A 1 -101.16 -71.61 45.80
C MET A 1 -100.93 -70.58 44.72
N ASN A 2 -99.82 -69.86 44.76
CA ASN A 2 -99.55 -68.77 43.82
C ASN A 2 -99.31 -69.36 42.41
N MET A 3 -99.75 -68.72 41.33
CA MET A 3 -99.58 -69.25 39.95
C MET A 3 -98.12 -69.62 39.65
N PHE A 4 -97.19 -68.85 40.21
CA PHE A 4 -95.75 -69.13 40.15
C PHE A 4 -95.34 -70.42 40.89
N GLU A 5 -95.88 -70.66 42.09
CA GLU A 5 -95.61 -71.89 42.84
C GLU A 5 -96.20 -73.12 42.13
N SER A 6 -97.40 -73.00 41.55
CA SER A 6 -98.01 -74.09 40.79
C SER A 6 -97.23 -74.40 39.51
N PHE A 7 -96.68 -73.39 38.84
CA PHE A 7 -95.82 -73.55 37.67
C PHE A 7 -94.47 -74.18 38.02
N ILE A 8 -93.86 -73.77 39.14
CA ILE A 8 -92.63 -74.36 39.68
C ILE A 8 -92.85 -75.83 40.04
N THR A 9 -93.99 -76.17 40.66
CA THR A 9 -94.34 -77.55 41.04
C THR A 9 -94.60 -78.42 39.81
N TYR A 10 -95.30 -77.89 38.81
CA TYR A 10 -95.53 -78.56 37.51
C TYR A 10 -94.22 -78.85 36.76
N ILE A 11 -93.29 -77.91 36.73
CA ILE A 11 -91.96 -78.11 36.15
C ILE A 11 -91.14 -79.14 36.95
N LYS A 12 -91.29 -79.13 38.28
CA LYS A 12 -90.55 -80.02 39.20
C LYS A 12 -91.00 -81.48 39.09
N ASP A 13 -92.30 -81.72 38.90
CA ASP A 13 -92.92 -83.05 38.85
C ASP A 13 -93.10 -83.59 37.43
N SER A 14 -93.03 -82.74 36.39
CA SER A 14 -93.09 -83.16 34.99
C SER A 14 -91.82 -83.91 34.58
N LYS A 15 -91.94 -85.23 34.44
CA LYS A 15 -90.86 -86.13 33.99
C LYS A 15 -90.27 -85.75 32.61
N ASN A 16 -91.04 -85.07 31.76
CA ASN A 16 -90.62 -84.74 30.39
C ASN A 16 -90.01 -83.34 30.26
N ILE A 17 -90.42 -82.36 31.09
CA ILE A 17 -89.96 -80.97 31.00
C ILE A 17 -88.66 -80.74 31.79
N LYS A 18 -88.50 -81.43 32.92
CA LYS A 18 -87.31 -81.35 33.78
C LYS A 18 -85.98 -81.62 33.04
N PRO A 19 -85.83 -82.68 32.22
CA PRO A 19 -84.58 -82.91 31.48
C PRO A 19 -84.33 -81.84 30.40
N ILE A 20 -85.37 -81.27 29.79
CA ILE A 20 -85.25 -80.20 28.79
C ILE A 20 -84.69 -78.93 29.43
N ILE A 21 -85.21 -78.53 30.58
CA ILE A 21 -84.74 -77.33 31.30
C ILE A 21 -83.31 -77.53 31.82
N ILE A 22 -82.99 -78.70 32.37
CA ILE A 22 -81.61 -79.03 32.80
C ILE A 22 -80.66 -79.00 31.61
N SER A 23 -81.04 -79.56 30.46
CA SER A 23 -80.25 -79.52 29.23
C SER A 23 -80.06 -78.10 28.70
N LEU A 24 -81.09 -77.25 28.76
CA LEU A 24 -80.98 -75.85 28.33
C LEU A 24 -80.04 -75.05 29.24
N LEU A 25 -80.16 -75.27 30.57
CA LEU A 25 -79.31 -74.65 31.59
C LEU A 25 -77.85 -75.11 31.52
N THR A 26 -77.54 -76.27 30.94
CA THR A 26 -76.16 -76.72 30.75
C THR A 26 -75.59 -76.34 29.38
N ILE A 27 -76.42 -76.32 28.33
CA ILE A 27 -75.98 -75.98 26.96
C ILE A 27 -75.69 -74.47 26.81
N LEU A 28 -76.52 -73.60 27.39
CA LEU A 28 -76.36 -72.14 27.24
C LEU A 28 -75.03 -71.61 27.85
N PRO A 29 -74.64 -71.96 29.09
CA PRO A 29 -73.36 -71.52 29.64
C PRO A 29 -72.17 -72.12 28.90
N LEU A 30 -72.27 -73.39 28.47
CA LEU A 30 -71.21 -74.07 27.74
C LEU A 30 -70.96 -73.43 26.38
N THR A 31 -72.03 -73.13 25.63
CA THR A 31 -71.93 -72.45 24.34
C THR A 31 -71.37 -71.03 24.50
N ALA A 32 -71.82 -70.27 25.50
CA ALA A 32 -71.29 -68.94 25.80
C ALA A 32 -69.78 -68.98 26.14
N LEU A 33 -69.36 -69.93 26.98
CA LEU A 33 -67.96 -70.09 27.36
C LEU A 33 -67.09 -70.55 26.17
N CYS A 34 -67.58 -71.47 25.34
CA CYS A 34 -66.91 -71.85 24.10
C CYS A 34 -66.76 -70.67 23.13
N THR A 35 -67.80 -69.85 22.94
CA THR A 35 -67.71 -68.66 22.08
C THR A 35 -66.74 -67.62 22.62
N TYR A 36 -66.72 -67.39 23.94
CA TYR A 36 -65.78 -66.48 24.58
C TYR A 36 -64.33 -66.92 24.35
N VAL A 37 -64.01 -68.20 24.55
CA VAL A 37 -62.67 -68.75 24.35
C VAL A 37 -62.23 -68.65 22.87
N ILE A 38 -63.14 -68.89 21.92
CA ILE A 38 -62.83 -68.77 20.49
C ILE A 38 -62.53 -67.32 20.13
N ILE A 39 -63.37 -66.37 20.60
CA ILE A 39 -63.18 -64.93 20.33
C ILE A 39 -61.88 -64.43 20.95
N ASP A 40 -61.59 -64.77 22.21
CA ASP A 40 -60.34 -64.39 22.87
C ASP A 40 -59.11 -64.93 22.12
N ASN A 41 -59.17 -66.18 21.64
CA ASN A 41 -58.07 -66.76 20.87
C ASN A 41 -57.86 -66.06 19.52
N ILE A 42 -58.94 -65.66 18.83
CA ILE A 42 -58.86 -64.87 17.59
C ILE A 42 -58.22 -63.50 17.88
N ILE A 43 -58.69 -62.80 18.91
CA ILE A 43 -58.17 -61.48 19.30
C ILE A 43 -56.70 -61.57 19.71
N ILE A 44 -56.31 -62.59 20.48
CA ILE A 44 -54.92 -62.80 20.89
C ILE A 44 -54.04 -63.06 19.65
N LYS A 45 -54.48 -63.91 18.72
CA LYS A 45 -53.73 -64.17 17.48
C LYS A 45 -53.55 -62.91 16.64
N GLU A 46 -54.60 -62.11 16.47
CA GLU A 46 -54.54 -60.86 15.71
C GLU A 46 -53.57 -59.87 16.37
N LYS A 47 -53.66 -59.70 17.70
CA LYS A 47 -52.73 -58.84 18.46
C LYS A 47 -51.28 -59.31 18.34
N VAL A 48 -51.02 -60.61 18.43
CA VAL A 48 -49.67 -61.18 18.26
C VAL A 48 -49.16 -60.95 16.84
N SER A 49 -49.99 -61.17 15.82
CA SER A 49 -49.64 -60.87 14.42
C SER A 49 -49.26 -59.40 14.25
N ARG A 50 -50.07 -58.49 14.81
CA ARG A 50 -49.83 -57.06 14.74
C ARG A 50 -48.56 -56.63 15.48
N ILE A 51 -48.29 -57.22 16.64
CA ILE A 51 -47.04 -56.97 17.40
C ILE A 51 -45.83 -57.43 16.58
N ASN A 52 -45.91 -58.59 15.92
CA ASN A 52 -44.81 -59.09 15.10
C ASN A 52 -44.54 -58.19 13.89
N GLU A 53 -45.58 -57.73 13.18
CA GLU A 53 -45.46 -56.75 12.09
C GLU A 53 -44.82 -55.45 12.58
N LEU A 54 -45.33 -54.86 13.67
CA LEU A 54 -44.80 -53.62 14.22
C LEU A 54 -43.34 -53.78 14.70
N THR A 55 -42.98 -54.96 15.21
CA THR A 55 -41.60 -55.25 15.61
C THR A 55 -40.68 -55.35 14.40
N TYR A 56 -41.15 -55.99 13.32
CA TYR A 56 -40.42 -56.05 12.05
C TYR A 56 -40.20 -54.64 11.49
N ASP A 57 -41.25 -53.82 11.41
CA ASP A 57 -41.17 -52.45 10.91
C ASP A 57 -40.22 -51.60 11.76
N LYS A 58 -40.31 -51.71 13.09
CA LYS A 58 -39.40 -51.02 14.00
C LYS A 58 -37.94 -51.37 13.71
N ASN A 59 -37.63 -52.66 13.56
CA ASN A 59 -36.26 -53.11 13.29
C ASN A 59 -35.79 -52.65 11.90
N TYR A 60 -36.65 -52.74 10.90
CA TYR A 60 -36.37 -52.27 9.55
C TYR A 60 -36.04 -50.76 9.52
N LEU A 61 -36.91 -49.94 10.13
CA LEU A 61 -36.71 -48.49 10.21
C LEU A 61 -35.47 -48.13 11.03
N THR A 62 -35.19 -48.85 12.12
CA THR A 62 -33.97 -48.64 12.92
C THR A 62 -32.71 -48.92 12.10
N ASN A 63 -32.70 -50.00 11.31
CA ASN A 63 -31.57 -50.33 10.43
C ASN A 63 -31.39 -49.32 9.30
N GLN A 64 -32.51 -48.84 8.72
CA GLN A 64 -32.46 -47.77 7.72
C GLN A 64 -31.89 -46.48 8.31
N LEU A 65 -32.34 -46.09 9.50
CA LEU A 65 -31.86 -44.91 10.20
C LEU A 65 -30.36 -45.00 10.48
N ALA A 66 -29.88 -46.13 11.01
CA ALA A 66 -28.45 -46.35 11.25
C ALA A 66 -27.63 -46.26 9.96
N THR A 67 -28.14 -46.82 8.85
CA THR A 67 -27.47 -46.74 7.55
C THR A 67 -27.39 -45.30 7.03
N LEU A 68 -28.47 -44.54 7.17
CA LEU A 68 -28.52 -43.13 6.76
C LEU A 68 -27.59 -42.27 7.62
N GLN A 69 -27.57 -42.48 8.93
CA GLN A 69 -26.68 -41.78 9.85
C GLN A 69 -25.21 -42.04 9.51
N ALA A 70 -24.81 -43.30 9.29
CA ALA A 70 -23.44 -43.65 8.91
C ALA A 70 -23.02 -43.04 7.56
N ARG A 71 -23.95 -42.98 6.58
CA ARG A 71 -23.69 -42.31 5.30
C ARG A 71 -23.51 -40.81 5.47
N LEU A 72 -24.36 -40.18 6.27
CA LEU A 72 -24.28 -38.75 6.54
C LEU A 72 -22.98 -38.38 7.25
N GLU A 73 -22.62 -39.12 8.30
CA GLU A 73 -21.37 -38.91 9.04
C GLU A 73 -20.14 -39.04 8.12
N LYS A 74 -20.11 -40.08 7.27
CA LYS A 74 -19.05 -40.25 6.28
C LYS A 74 -19.00 -39.10 5.27
N GLN A 75 -20.16 -38.59 4.83
CA GLN A 75 -20.22 -37.47 3.90
C GLN A 75 -19.74 -36.17 4.55
N VAL A 76 -20.14 -35.89 5.80
CA VAL A 76 -19.70 -34.72 6.56
C VAL A 76 -18.19 -34.77 6.76
N ASN A 77 -17.64 -35.87 7.25
CA ASN A 77 -16.20 -36.01 7.50
C ASN A 77 -15.37 -35.88 6.21
N ASN A 78 -15.87 -36.42 5.09
CA ASN A 78 -15.20 -36.28 3.80
C ASN A 78 -15.22 -34.84 3.28
N GLU A 79 -16.34 -34.14 3.40
CA GLU A 79 -16.45 -32.74 2.98
C GLU A 79 -15.63 -31.82 3.86
N GLU A 80 -15.65 -32.02 5.18
CA GLU A 80 -14.83 -31.27 6.12
C GLU A 80 -13.34 -31.44 5.82
N SER A 81 -12.86 -32.69 5.63
CA SER A 81 -11.47 -32.95 5.25
C SER A 81 -11.10 -32.33 3.89
N ARG A 82 -12.02 -32.34 2.92
CA ARG A 82 -11.81 -31.72 1.60
C ARG A 82 -11.70 -30.21 1.71
N LEU A 83 -12.58 -29.58 2.50
CA LEU A 83 -12.59 -28.14 2.73
C LEU A 83 -11.34 -27.70 3.50
N GLU A 84 -10.93 -28.44 4.52
CA GLU A 84 -9.72 -28.17 5.29
C GLU A 84 -8.47 -28.22 4.40
N LYS A 85 -8.32 -29.27 3.58
CA LYS A 85 -7.20 -29.39 2.62
C LYS A 85 -7.17 -28.23 1.64
N ARG A 86 -8.33 -27.84 1.09
CA ARG A 86 -8.43 -26.70 0.17
C ARG A 86 -8.09 -25.38 0.87
N SER A 87 -8.63 -25.16 2.06
CA SER A 87 -8.38 -23.96 2.87
C SER A 87 -6.90 -23.81 3.19
N THR A 88 -6.27 -24.88 3.65
CA THR A 88 -4.83 -24.90 3.97
C THR A 88 -3.97 -24.66 2.72
N ALA A 89 -4.31 -25.26 1.58
CA ALA A 89 -3.59 -25.02 0.32
C ALA A 89 -3.71 -23.56 -0.14
N ILE A 90 -4.91 -22.98 -0.07
CA ILE A 90 -5.15 -21.57 -0.42
C ILE A 90 -4.38 -20.65 0.54
N LYS A 91 -4.43 -20.93 1.84
CA LYS A 91 -3.69 -20.17 2.84
C LYS A 91 -2.17 -20.20 2.57
N ALA A 92 -1.62 -21.39 2.31
CA ALA A 92 -0.20 -21.53 1.99
C ALA A 92 0.22 -20.75 0.74
N LEU A 93 -0.64 -20.71 -0.29
CA LEU A 93 -0.42 -19.89 -1.49
C LEU A 93 -0.37 -18.40 -1.14
N TYR A 94 -1.36 -17.89 -0.38
CA TYR A 94 -1.38 -16.49 0.03
C TYR A 94 -0.19 -16.13 0.92
N ASP A 95 0.16 -16.98 1.89
CA ASP A 95 1.31 -16.78 2.76
C ASP A 95 2.61 -16.70 1.94
N GLY A 96 2.75 -17.53 0.90
CA GLY A 96 3.87 -17.47 -0.04
C GLY A 96 3.93 -16.15 -0.81
N VAL A 97 2.80 -15.70 -1.36
CA VAL A 97 2.70 -14.40 -2.07
C VAL A 97 3.03 -13.23 -1.15
N ILE A 98 2.53 -13.24 0.09
CA ILE A 98 2.81 -12.21 1.09
C ILE A 98 4.29 -12.19 1.45
N ALA A 99 4.91 -13.35 1.66
CA ALA A 99 6.33 -13.46 1.97
C ALA A 99 7.20 -12.91 0.83
N GLU A 100 6.89 -13.28 -0.42
CA GLU A 100 7.61 -12.78 -1.60
C GLU A 100 7.49 -11.25 -1.74
N ASN A 101 6.27 -10.71 -1.58
CA ASN A 101 6.05 -9.27 -1.63
C ASN A 101 6.79 -8.52 -0.51
N ASN A 102 6.85 -9.09 0.69
CA ASN A 102 7.59 -8.50 1.81
C ASN A 102 9.11 -8.47 1.54
N ILE A 103 9.65 -9.50 0.90
CA ILE A 103 11.05 -9.54 0.47
C ILE A 103 11.30 -8.43 -0.56
N LYS A 104 10.49 -8.37 -1.63
CA LYS A 104 10.58 -7.34 -2.68
C LYS A 104 10.46 -5.93 -2.10
N PHE A 105 9.54 -5.70 -1.18
CA PHE A 105 9.36 -4.41 -0.52
C PHE A 105 10.61 -3.99 0.27
N ARG A 106 11.24 -4.94 0.98
CA ARG A 106 12.50 -4.69 1.69
C ARG A 106 13.64 -4.36 0.74
N GLU A 107 13.78 -5.09 -0.36
CA GLU A 107 14.79 -4.83 -1.39
C GLU A 107 14.62 -3.44 -2.00
N LEU A 108 13.38 -3.05 -2.33
CA LEU A 108 13.07 -1.72 -2.86
C LEU A 108 13.39 -0.61 -1.86
N ASN A 109 13.08 -0.79 -0.58
CA ASN A 109 13.44 0.20 0.45
C ASN A 109 14.96 0.34 0.60
N ASN A 110 15.69 -0.78 0.63
CA ASN A 110 17.15 -0.74 0.67
C ASN A 110 17.72 -0.01 -0.55
N LYS A 111 17.16 -0.25 -1.75
CA LYS A 111 17.59 0.42 -2.98
C LYS A 111 17.28 1.91 -2.96
N ARG A 112 16.12 2.31 -2.44
CA ARG A 112 15.75 3.72 -2.24
C ARG A 112 16.77 4.42 -1.34
N ASP A 113 17.13 3.80 -0.22
CA ASP A 113 18.06 4.40 0.75
C ASP A 113 19.48 4.50 0.17
N GLU A 114 19.92 3.49 -0.58
CA GLU A 114 21.18 3.52 -1.32
C GLU A 114 21.22 4.66 -2.33
N LEU A 115 20.16 4.82 -3.15
CA LEU A 115 20.06 5.89 -4.14
C LEU A 115 19.99 7.28 -3.50
N ALA A 116 19.24 7.42 -2.40
CA ALA A 116 19.17 8.67 -1.65
C ALA A 116 20.55 9.07 -1.09
N PHE A 117 21.31 8.09 -0.58
CA PHE A 117 22.68 8.31 -0.12
C PHE A 117 23.62 8.70 -1.27
N GLN A 118 23.53 8.03 -2.42
CA GLN A 118 24.32 8.37 -3.61
C GLN A 118 24.00 9.78 -4.11
N LEU A 119 22.71 10.17 -4.14
CA LEU A 119 22.29 11.51 -4.54
C LEU A 119 22.88 12.58 -3.59
N ALA A 120 22.80 12.35 -2.28
CA ALA A 120 23.39 13.26 -1.29
C ALA A 120 24.93 13.38 -1.46
N LYS A 121 25.60 12.28 -1.78
CA LYS A 121 27.05 12.27 -2.08
C LYS A 121 27.38 13.01 -3.38
N CYS A 122 26.58 12.84 -4.43
CA CYS A 122 26.75 13.57 -5.69
C CYS A 122 26.57 15.08 -5.47
N ASN A 123 25.47 15.50 -4.83
CA ASN A 123 25.20 16.91 -4.57
C ASN A 123 26.34 17.57 -3.76
N SER A 124 26.79 16.92 -2.68
CA SER A 124 27.91 17.44 -1.87
C SER A 124 29.25 17.47 -2.63
N SER A 125 29.49 16.52 -3.54
CA SER A 125 30.67 16.52 -4.39
C SER A 125 30.62 17.64 -5.43
N GLU A 126 29.46 17.87 -6.05
CA GLU A 126 29.24 18.91 -7.04
C GLU A 126 29.37 20.30 -6.40
N GLU A 127 28.76 20.53 -5.23
CA GLU A 127 28.96 21.77 -4.45
C GLU A 127 30.44 22.00 -4.10
N LEU A 128 31.16 20.94 -3.72
CA LEU A 128 32.58 21.05 -3.38
C LEU A 128 33.45 21.36 -4.62
N GLU A 129 33.15 20.78 -5.77
CA GLU A 129 33.86 21.05 -7.02
C GLU A 129 33.59 22.47 -7.52
N LEU A 130 32.33 22.90 -7.53
CA LEU A 130 31.96 24.29 -7.85
C LEU A 130 32.66 25.27 -6.91
N TYR A 131 32.70 24.98 -5.60
CA TYR A 131 33.43 25.81 -4.65
C TYR A 131 34.93 25.90 -4.97
N LYS A 132 35.58 24.79 -5.34
CA LYS A 132 37.01 24.78 -5.72
C LYS A 132 37.25 25.63 -6.96
N ILE A 133 36.43 25.45 -8.01
CA ILE A 133 36.52 26.22 -9.25
C ILE A 133 36.34 27.71 -8.96
N ASN A 134 35.27 28.10 -8.26
CA ASN A 134 35.00 29.49 -7.91
C ASN A 134 36.14 30.10 -7.09
N LYS A 135 36.74 29.33 -6.15
CA LYS A 135 37.89 29.78 -5.36
C LYS A 135 39.12 30.05 -6.24
N GLU A 136 39.42 29.17 -7.19
CA GLU A 136 40.53 29.34 -8.13
C GLU A 136 40.31 30.53 -9.06
N SER A 137 39.10 30.67 -9.63
CA SER A 137 38.71 31.82 -10.45
C SER A 137 38.82 33.14 -9.68
N VAL A 138 38.38 33.19 -8.42
CA VAL A 138 38.54 34.37 -7.56
C VAL A 138 40.02 34.72 -7.33
N ILE A 139 40.90 33.74 -7.19
CA ILE A 139 42.34 33.98 -7.05
C ILE A 139 42.91 34.60 -8.33
N GLN A 140 42.55 34.05 -9.49
CA GLN A 140 42.97 34.57 -10.80
C GLN A 140 42.47 35.99 -11.04
N LEU A 141 41.18 36.24 -10.80
CA LEU A 141 40.57 37.57 -10.94
C LEU A 141 41.21 38.59 -10.00
N LYS A 142 41.58 38.21 -8.77
CA LYS A 142 42.33 39.09 -7.86
C LYS A 142 43.71 39.45 -8.38
N GLN A 143 44.43 38.49 -8.99
CA GLN A 143 45.72 38.76 -9.61
C GLN A 143 45.57 39.69 -10.83
N GLU A 144 44.55 39.48 -11.65
CA GLU A 144 44.23 40.34 -12.78
C GLU A 144 43.88 41.76 -12.31
N LEU A 145 43.08 41.89 -11.26
CA LEU A 145 42.72 43.19 -10.67
C LEU A 145 43.96 43.98 -10.22
N ILE A 146 44.93 43.31 -9.59
CA ILE A 146 46.20 43.93 -9.20
C ILE A 146 46.97 44.42 -10.44
N SER A 147 46.99 43.62 -11.51
CA SER A 147 47.63 43.98 -12.78
C SER A 147 46.97 45.21 -13.43
N VAL A 148 45.64 45.21 -13.52
CA VAL A 148 44.84 46.34 -14.03
C VAL A 148 45.09 47.60 -13.20
N GLN A 149 45.11 47.49 -11.87
CA GLN A 149 45.39 48.63 -10.99
C GLN A 149 46.81 49.20 -11.22
N LYS A 150 47.82 48.35 -11.43
CA LYS A 150 49.16 48.81 -11.81
C LYS A 150 49.16 49.54 -13.15
N ASN A 151 48.46 49.02 -14.14
CA ASN A 151 48.35 49.65 -15.46
C ASN A 151 47.66 51.02 -15.37
N ILE A 152 46.56 51.12 -14.62
CA ILE A 152 45.86 52.39 -14.36
C ILE A 152 46.82 53.39 -13.72
N ASN A 153 47.54 53.00 -12.67
CA ASN A 153 48.49 53.89 -11.99
C ASN A 153 49.60 54.38 -12.94
N ASN A 154 50.14 53.50 -13.79
CA ASN A 154 51.13 53.87 -14.79
C ASN A 154 50.56 54.84 -15.83
N LEU A 155 49.35 54.60 -16.33
CA LEU A 155 48.68 55.49 -17.27
C LEU A 155 48.43 56.88 -16.66
N TYR A 156 47.99 56.97 -15.41
CA TYR A 156 47.84 58.23 -14.71
C TYR A 156 49.17 58.97 -14.52
N LEU A 157 50.26 58.25 -14.24
CA LEU A 157 51.59 58.84 -14.11
C LEU A 157 52.08 59.42 -15.45
N VAL A 158 51.94 58.67 -16.55
CA VAL A 158 52.28 59.14 -17.90
C VAL A 158 51.40 60.31 -18.31
N HIS A 159 50.10 60.24 -18.04
CA HIS A 159 49.16 61.34 -18.30
C HIS A 159 49.56 62.61 -17.54
N SER A 160 49.92 62.50 -16.26
CA SER A 160 50.37 63.64 -15.44
C SER A 160 51.64 64.30 -16.00
N GLN A 161 52.64 63.48 -16.37
CA GLN A 161 53.88 63.97 -16.99
C GLN A 161 53.61 64.69 -18.30
N LEU A 162 52.86 64.05 -19.21
CA LEU A 162 52.52 64.63 -20.51
C LEU A 162 51.64 65.87 -20.40
N SER A 163 50.74 65.93 -19.41
CA SER A 163 49.89 67.09 -19.16
C SER A 163 50.69 68.31 -18.74
N SER A 164 51.76 68.12 -17.97
CA SER A 164 52.69 69.19 -17.59
C SER A 164 53.44 69.73 -18.82
N GLU A 165 53.97 68.84 -19.65
CA GLU A 165 54.67 69.19 -20.90
C GLU A 165 53.74 69.88 -21.91
N TYR A 166 52.51 69.40 -22.04
CA TYR A 166 51.47 70.03 -22.85
C TYR A 166 51.14 71.44 -22.34
N GLY A 167 50.93 71.61 -21.03
CA GLY A 167 50.62 72.91 -20.44
C GLY A 167 51.73 73.95 -20.64
N TYR A 168 52.99 73.52 -20.64
CA TYR A 168 54.13 74.38 -20.98
C TYR A 168 54.16 74.73 -22.48
N SER A 169 54.08 73.73 -23.36
CA SER A 169 54.14 73.93 -24.81
C SER A 169 52.96 74.72 -25.38
N LEU A 170 51.76 74.56 -24.83
CA LEU A 170 50.58 75.34 -25.17
C LEU A 170 50.80 76.84 -24.88
N LYS A 171 51.25 77.16 -23.66
CA LYS A 171 51.53 78.56 -23.27
C LYS A 171 52.62 79.19 -24.13
N GLU A 172 53.66 78.43 -24.49
CA GLU A 172 54.72 78.91 -25.38
C GLU A 172 54.24 79.09 -26.83
N CYS A 173 53.32 78.25 -27.31
CA CYS A 173 52.66 78.42 -28.60
C CYS A 173 51.78 79.68 -28.61
N GLU A 174 50.93 79.87 -27.60
CA GLU A 174 50.02 81.02 -27.48
C GLU A 174 50.77 82.36 -27.46
N LYS A 175 51.96 82.42 -26.85
CA LYS A 175 52.82 83.62 -26.84
C LYS A 175 53.38 84.01 -28.21
N ARG A 176 53.49 83.07 -29.16
CA ARG A 176 54.14 83.30 -30.47
C ARG A 176 53.19 83.83 -31.55
N GLY A 177 51.88 83.86 -31.29
CA GLY A 177 50.87 84.40 -32.21
C GLY A 177 50.56 83.49 -33.41
N GLU A 178 49.35 83.64 -33.97
CA GLU A 178 48.75 82.74 -34.98
C GLU A 178 49.50 82.69 -36.34
N SER A 179 50.47 83.58 -36.59
CA SER A 179 51.09 83.75 -37.91
C SER A 179 52.36 82.92 -38.15
N PHE A 180 52.78 82.04 -37.23
CA PHE A 180 54.00 81.22 -37.37
C PHE A 180 53.72 79.73 -37.12
N HIS A 181 53.92 78.88 -38.14
CA HIS A 181 54.08 77.44 -37.93
C HIS A 181 55.38 77.19 -37.14
N SER A 182 55.25 77.10 -35.83
CA SER A 182 56.34 76.78 -34.92
C SER A 182 56.26 75.33 -34.51
N ASN A 183 57.39 74.63 -34.55
CA ASN A 183 57.57 73.25 -34.08
C ASN A 183 56.96 73.02 -32.67
N ILE A 184 56.89 74.07 -31.84
CA ILE A 184 56.28 74.05 -30.49
C ILE A 184 54.75 73.87 -30.54
N CYS A 185 54.06 74.50 -31.50
CA CYS A 185 52.61 74.38 -31.66
C CYS A 185 52.21 72.99 -32.19
N GLU A 186 53.00 72.41 -33.10
CA GLU A 186 52.82 71.03 -33.56
C GLU A 186 53.04 70.02 -32.42
N HIS A 187 54.09 70.24 -31.60
CA HIS A 187 54.31 69.46 -30.38
C HIS A 187 53.13 69.57 -29.40
N SER A 188 52.56 70.77 -29.21
CA SER A 188 51.39 70.97 -28.35
C SER A 188 50.17 70.20 -28.86
N SER A 189 49.87 70.28 -30.16
CA SER A 189 48.76 69.55 -30.79
C SER A 189 48.94 68.02 -30.70
N SER A 190 50.16 67.52 -30.95
CA SER A 190 50.50 66.10 -30.80
C SER A 190 50.34 65.62 -29.35
N SER A 191 50.82 66.40 -28.39
CA SER A 191 50.68 66.09 -26.96
C SER A 191 49.22 66.11 -26.51
N LYS A 192 48.39 67.01 -27.05
CA LYS A 192 46.94 67.02 -26.79
C LYS A 192 46.27 65.74 -27.29
N ALA A 193 46.54 65.32 -28.52
CA ALA A 193 45.99 64.07 -29.07
C ALA A 193 46.42 62.84 -28.25
N LYS A 194 47.67 62.80 -27.80
CA LYS A 194 48.18 61.75 -26.90
C LYS A 194 47.51 61.78 -25.52
N LEU A 195 47.25 62.96 -24.95
CA LEU A 195 46.50 63.10 -23.70
C LEU A 195 45.08 62.56 -23.83
N ASP A 196 44.36 62.93 -24.89
CA ASP A 196 43.00 62.45 -25.14
C ASP A 196 42.97 60.92 -25.32
N SER A 197 43.97 60.37 -26.03
CA SER A 197 44.14 58.91 -26.11
C SER A 197 44.42 58.26 -24.76
N LEU A 198 45.21 58.89 -23.88
CA LEU A 198 45.49 58.35 -22.54
C LEU A 198 44.24 58.37 -21.66
N VAL A 199 43.41 59.40 -21.77
CA VAL A 199 42.13 59.49 -21.04
C VAL A 199 41.21 58.33 -21.42
N GLU A 200 41.08 58.00 -22.71
CA GLU A 200 40.26 56.87 -23.15
C GLU A 200 40.86 55.51 -22.71
N GLN A 201 42.19 55.36 -22.72
CA GLN A 201 42.84 54.16 -22.19
C GLN A 201 42.61 53.99 -20.69
N ILE A 202 42.70 55.06 -19.90
CA ILE A 202 42.41 55.05 -18.46
C ILE A 202 40.95 54.64 -18.24
N LYS A 203 40.01 55.24 -18.98
CA LYS A 203 38.58 54.91 -18.88
C LYS A 203 38.30 53.44 -19.21
N SER A 204 38.93 52.89 -20.25
CA SER A 204 38.81 51.48 -20.59
C SER A 204 39.35 50.56 -19.49
N GLN A 205 40.51 50.88 -18.90
CA GLN A 205 41.06 50.09 -17.80
C GLN A 205 40.20 50.19 -16.53
N GLU A 206 39.62 51.36 -16.25
CA GLU A 206 38.69 51.56 -15.15
C GLU A 206 37.40 50.74 -15.29
N GLN A 207 36.85 50.65 -16.52
CA GLN A 207 35.73 49.75 -16.82
C GLN A 207 36.11 48.29 -16.59
N ARG A 208 37.30 47.87 -17.06
CA ARG A 208 37.81 46.51 -16.83
C ARG A 208 37.99 46.21 -15.34
N ARG A 209 38.48 47.18 -14.55
CA ARG A 209 38.60 47.06 -13.09
C ARG A 209 37.24 46.82 -12.43
N GLN A 210 36.23 47.59 -12.82
CA GLN A 210 34.86 47.44 -12.30
C GLN A 210 34.25 46.08 -12.68
N PHE A 211 34.45 45.64 -13.93
CA PHE A 211 33.99 44.32 -14.38
C PHE A 211 34.59 43.20 -13.54
N ILE A 212 35.92 43.16 -13.39
CA ILE A 212 36.61 42.14 -12.58
C ILE A 212 36.13 42.18 -11.12
N HIS A 213 35.92 43.39 -10.56
CA HIS A 213 35.42 43.53 -9.21
C HIS A 213 34.02 42.95 -9.03
N ASN A 214 33.11 43.22 -9.97
CA ASN A 214 31.75 42.68 -9.94
C ASN A 214 31.73 41.16 -10.10
N GLU A 215 32.60 40.61 -10.93
CA GLU A 215 32.70 39.16 -11.14
C GLU A 215 33.22 38.44 -9.89
N ILE A 216 34.18 39.05 -9.17
CA ILE A 216 34.60 38.55 -7.85
C ILE A 216 33.43 38.56 -6.86
N LEU A 217 32.61 39.63 -6.84
CA LEU A 217 31.46 39.73 -5.95
C LEU A 217 30.38 38.69 -6.27
N LEU A 218 30.12 38.43 -7.54
CA LEU A 218 29.16 37.41 -7.99
C LEU A 218 29.59 36.01 -7.52
N LEU A 219 30.83 35.62 -7.79
CA LEU A 219 31.38 34.30 -7.40
C LEU A 219 31.49 34.13 -5.88
N GLN A 220 31.56 35.22 -5.12
CA GLN A 220 31.54 35.19 -3.65
C GLN A 220 30.12 35.27 -3.07
N GLY A 221 29.17 35.87 -3.80
CA GLY A 221 27.77 36.04 -3.43
C GLY A 221 26.95 34.75 -3.52
N GLU A 222 27.32 33.84 -4.41
CA GLU A 222 26.79 32.45 -4.49
C GLU A 222 26.96 31.67 -3.17
N LYS A 223 27.71 32.16 -2.18
CA LYS A 223 27.77 31.60 -0.82
C LYS A 223 26.52 31.81 0.04
N LYS A 224 25.56 32.65 -0.38
CA LYS A 224 24.44 33.09 0.48
C LYS A 224 23.05 32.55 0.09
N GLN A 225 22.94 31.73 -0.95
CA GLN A 225 21.72 31.00 -1.30
C GLN A 225 21.92 29.51 -1.07
#